data_AF-A0A914PJ62-F1
#
_entry.id   AF-A0A914PJ62-F1
#
_cell.length_a   1.000
_cell.length_b   1.000
_cell.length_c   1.000
_cell.angle_alpha   90.00
_cell.angle_beta   90.00
_cell.angle_gamma   90.00
#
_symmetry.space_group_name_H-M   'P 1'
#
loop_
_entity.id
_entity.type
_entity.pdbx_description
1 polymer ?
#
loop_
_entity_poly.entity_id
_entity_poly.type
_entity_poly.pdbx_seq_one_letter_code
_entity_poly.pdbx_strand_id
1 'polypeptide(L)'
;MTEIIGDHGAALSDNPVLPTSGDFMLSGFGYDPNATADKPVDVNMLKTVTLTAKTCDKPEFDNDYFCTVEINKDACKGDGGAGLIDKDNVIYGVVSGGRSCLDLYTSAQNHQDEGRPLKEWEGGQFTAISWHLGFICEIIDMVIKGCPETFKTEKYLTLP
;
A
#
# COMPACT_ATOMS: atom_id res chain seq x y z
N MET A 1 -4.40 -10.82 15.09
CA MET A 1 -5.81 -11.17 15.36
C MET A 1 -6.56 -9.94 14.88
N THR A 2 -7.20 -9.99 13.72
CA THR A 2 -7.65 -8.78 13.04
C THR A 2 -8.80 -8.11 13.80
N GLU A 3 -8.71 -6.79 14.05
CA GLU A 3 -9.73 -6.04 14.78
C GLU A 3 -10.34 -4.94 13.90
N ILE A 4 -11.67 -4.95 13.79
CA ILE A 4 -12.44 -4.06 12.92
C ILE A 4 -12.50 -2.67 13.55
N ILE A 5 -12.06 -1.64 12.83
CA ILE A 5 -12.19 -0.24 13.25
C ILE A 5 -13.14 0.47 12.29
N GLY A 6 -14.34 0.79 12.79
CA GLY A 6 -15.34 1.59 12.07
C GLY A 6 -16.58 0.79 11.64
N ASP A 7 -17.70 1.51 11.43
CA ASP A 7 -19.03 0.96 11.12
C ASP A 7 -19.16 0.36 9.70
N HIS A 8 -18.10 0.44 8.89
CA HIS A 8 -18.09 -0.03 7.50
C HIS A 8 -17.28 -1.32 7.26
N GLY A 9 -16.86 -2.00 8.34
CA GLY A 9 -16.29 -3.35 8.23
C GLY A 9 -14.84 -3.42 7.71
N ALA A 10 -14.10 -2.31 7.77
CA ALA A 10 -12.66 -2.30 7.54
C ALA A 10 -11.91 -2.50 8.87
N ALA A 11 -10.80 -3.22 8.82
CA ALA A 11 -9.97 -3.51 9.98
C ALA A 11 -8.56 -2.96 9.76
N LEU A 12 -7.86 -2.62 10.84
CA LEU A 12 -6.44 -2.28 10.76
C LEU A 12 -5.60 -3.51 11.10
N SER A 13 -4.53 -3.73 10.32
CA SER A 13 -3.61 -4.82 10.64
C SER A 13 -2.87 -4.53 11.94
N ASP A 14 -3.19 -5.33 12.96
CA ASP A 14 -2.48 -5.40 14.23
C ASP A 14 -1.26 -6.32 14.20
N ASN A 15 -1.10 -7.04 13.08
CA ASN A 15 -0.05 -7.99 12.88
C ASN A 15 1.20 -7.26 12.36
N PRO A 16 2.30 -7.25 13.12
CA PRO A 16 3.56 -6.73 12.62
C PRO A 16 4.14 -7.58 11.49
N VAL A 17 3.63 -8.80 11.28
CA VAL A 17 4.03 -9.66 10.16
C VAL A 17 3.19 -9.34 8.94
N LEU A 18 3.83 -8.81 7.90
CA LEU A 18 3.18 -8.62 6.60
C LEU A 18 3.05 -9.94 5.85
N PRO A 19 2.00 -10.13 5.04
CA PRO A 19 1.93 -11.26 4.12
C PRO A 19 3.12 -11.22 3.15
N THR A 20 3.86 -12.32 3.00
CA THR A 20 5.00 -12.38 2.07
C THR A 20 4.58 -12.02 0.65
N SER A 21 3.43 -12.54 0.21
CA SER A 21 2.83 -12.25 -1.09
C SER A 21 1.32 -12.47 -1.03
N GLY A 22 0.57 -11.73 -1.85
CA GLY A 22 -0.87 -11.88 -1.96
C GLY A 22 -1.50 -10.90 -2.92
N ASP A 23 -2.80 -11.09 -3.11
CA ASP A 23 -3.68 -10.15 -3.80
C ASP A 23 -4.24 -9.15 -2.80
N PHE A 24 -4.06 -7.88 -3.12
CA PHE A 24 -4.53 -6.75 -2.34
C PHE A 24 -5.35 -5.83 -3.23
N MET A 25 -6.07 -4.91 -2.62
CA MET A 25 -6.80 -3.85 -3.27
C MET A 25 -6.12 -2.53 -2.94
N LEU A 26 -5.95 -1.72 -3.98
CA LEU A 26 -5.55 -0.32 -3.88
C LEU A 26 -6.58 0.54 -4.60
N SER A 27 -6.84 1.71 -4.05
CA SER A 27 -7.69 2.73 -4.67
C SER A 27 -6.87 3.96 -5.01
N GLY A 28 -7.21 4.64 -6.09
CA GLY A 28 -6.46 5.79 -6.54
C GLY A 28 -7.02 6.38 -7.81
N PHE A 29 -6.61 7.61 -8.10
CA PHE A 29 -6.91 8.23 -9.38
C PHE A 29 -5.78 8.00 -10.39
N GLY A 30 -4.64 7.46 -9.94
CA GLY A 30 -3.52 7.06 -10.77
C GLY A 30 -2.97 8.19 -11.65
N TYR A 31 -2.09 7.77 -12.55
CA TYR A 31 -1.62 8.59 -13.67
C TYR A 31 -2.09 7.92 -14.96
N ASP A 32 -2.88 8.64 -15.74
CA ASP A 32 -3.24 8.21 -17.08
C ASP A 32 -2.42 9.01 -18.11
N PRO A 33 -1.43 8.38 -18.77
CA PRO A 33 -0.60 9.02 -19.79
C PRO A 33 -1.36 9.33 -21.08
N ASN A 34 -2.54 8.75 -21.27
CA ASN A 34 -3.42 9.02 -22.39
C ASN A 34 -4.51 10.04 -22.04
N ALA A 35 -4.53 10.53 -20.79
CA ALA A 35 -5.46 11.57 -20.39
C ALA A 35 -5.19 12.85 -21.16
N THR A 36 -6.21 13.33 -21.85
CA THR A 36 -6.21 14.63 -22.52
C THR A 36 -7.44 15.41 -22.09
N ALA A 37 -7.54 16.68 -22.46
CA ALA A 37 -8.76 17.47 -22.22
C ALA A 37 -10.03 16.80 -22.81
N ASP A 38 -9.87 16.01 -23.87
CA ASP A 38 -10.96 15.35 -24.60
C ASP A 38 -11.13 13.86 -24.24
N LYS A 39 -10.19 13.28 -23.48
CA LYS A 39 -10.22 11.92 -22.96
C LYS A 39 -9.88 11.98 -21.47
N PRO A 40 -10.88 12.25 -20.60
CA PRO A 40 -10.64 12.29 -19.17
C PRO A 40 -10.16 10.92 -18.68
N VAL A 41 -9.32 10.97 -17.64
CA VAL A 41 -8.70 9.83 -16.95
C VAL A 41 -9.72 8.71 -16.78
N ASP A 42 -9.37 7.50 -17.21
CA ASP A 42 -10.14 6.30 -16.85
C ASP A 42 -9.98 6.08 -15.33
N VAL A 43 -10.97 6.57 -14.57
CA VAL A 43 -10.97 6.57 -13.10
C VAL A 43 -11.17 5.15 -12.58
N ASN A 44 -10.10 4.35 -12.64
CA ASN A 44 -10.03 3.07 -11.96
C ASN A 44 -9.89 3.29 -10.45
N MET A 45 -11.01 3.57 -9.80
CA MET A 45 -11.04 3.92 -8.38
C MET A 45 -10.62 2.76 -7.46
N LEU A 46 -10.67 1.52 -7.94
CA LEU A 46 -10.26 0.34 -7.17
C LEU A 46 -9.63 -0.68 -8.11
N LYS A 47 -8.42 -1.12 -7.79
CA LYS A 47 -7.69 -2.15 -8.52
C LYS A 47 -7.23 -3.25 -7.60
N THR A 48 -7.31 -4.48 -8.08
CA THR A 48 -6.63 -5.61 -7.45
C THR A 48 -5.19 -5.65 -7.93
N VAL A 49 -4.27 -5.68 -6.98
CA VAL A 49 -2.83 -5.69 -7.20
C VAL A 49 -2.24 -6.94 -6.57
N THR A 50 -1.39 -7.65 -7.32
CA THR A 50 -0.61 -8.76 -6.76
C THR A 50 0.78 -8.26 -6.44
N LEU A 51 1.17 -8.40 -5.18
CA LEU A 51 2.45 -7.91 -4.69
C LEU A 51 3.15 -8.89 -3.74
N THR A 52 4.45 -8.65 -3.54
CA THR A 52 5.30 -9.35 -2.57
C THR A 52 5.90 -8.31 -1.64
N ALA A 53 5.70 -8.44 -0.33
CA ALA A 53 6.27 -7.54 0.66
C ALA A 53 7.76 -7.83 0.87
N LYS A 54 8.57 -6.78 1.02
CA LYS A 54 10.00 -6.87 1.26
C LYS A 54 10.51 -5.70 2.11
N THR A 55 11.73 -5.82 2.60
CA THR A 55 12.45 -4.71 3.22
C THR A 55 12.74 -3.65 2.18
N CYS A 56 12.61 -2.39 2.56
CA CYS A 56 13.07 -1.30 1.73
C CYS A 56 14.60 -1.27 1.68
N ASP A 57 15.16 -1.08 0.48
CA ASP A 57 16.62 -1.13 0.28
C ASP A 57 17.32 0.14 0.77
N LYS A 58 16.58 1.22 1.03
CA LYS A 58 17.13 2.50 1.46
C LYS A 58 17.07 2.66 2.98
N PRO A 59 18.14 3.18 3.61
CA PRO A 59 18.21 3.37 5.05
C PRO A 59 17.32 4.52 5.58
N GLU A 60 16.78 5.36 4.67
CA GLU A 60 15.80 6.40 5.02
C GLU A 60 14.41 5.84 5.33
N PHE A 61 14.16 4.57 4.99
CA PHE A 61 12.96 3.84 5.35
C PHE A 61 13.27 2.98 6.57
N ASP A 62 12.87 3.47 7.73
CA ASP A 62 12.97 2.77 9.01
C ASP A 62 11.92 1.64 9.08
N ASN A 63 11.79 1.02 10.25
CA ASN A 63 10.89 -0.11 10.48
C ASN A 63 9.38 0.23 10.33
N ASP A 64 9.02 1.50 10.18
CA ASP A 64 7.65 1.97 9.91
C ASP A 64 7.29 1.92 8.42
N TYR A 65 8.18 1.44 7.55
CA TYR A 65 7.91 1.22 6.14
C TYR A 65 8.11 -0.23 5.70
N PHE A 66 7.37 -0.60 4.67
CA PHE A 66 7.69 -1.76 3.85
C PHE A 66 7.63 -1.40 2.38
N CYS A 67 8.37 -2.15 1.59
CA CYS A 67 8.41 -2.01 0.15
C CYS A 67 7.79 -3.24 -0.48
N THR A 68 7.36 -3.12 -1.72
CA THR A 68 6.80 -4.25 -2.45
C THR A 68 7.55 -4.53 -3.74
N VAL A 69 7.32 -5.73 -4.27
CA VAL A 69 7.55 -6.07 -5.67
C VAL A 69 6.19 -6.33 -6.29
N GLU A 70 5.88 -5.64 -7.39
CA GLU A 70 4.57 -5.71 -8.04
C GLU A 70 4.64 -6.41 -9.40
N ILE A 71 3.64 -7.24 -9.67
CA ILE A 71 3.53 -7.97 -10.94
C ILE A 71 2.96 -7.04 -12.04
N ASN A 72 2.00 -6.18 -11.71
CA ASN A 72 1.24 -5.38 -12.67
C ASN A 72 1.51 -3.86 -12.62
N LYS A 73 2.41 -3.41 -11.73
CA LYS A 73 2.87 -2.00 -11.62
C LYS A 73 1.74 -1.00 -11.36
N ASP A 74 0.88 -1.34 -10.41
CA ASP A 74 -0.35 -0.61 -10.16
C ASP A 74 -0.21 0.44 -9.05
N ALA A 75 0.77 0.33 -8.14
CA ALA A 75 1.03 1.37 -7.15
C ALA A 75 2.17 2.29 -7.59
N CYS A 76 1.92 3.60 -7.51
CA CYS A 76 2.91 4.61 -7.87
C CYS A 76 2.77 5.87 -7.00
N LYS A 77 3.69 6.83 -7.12
CA LYS A 77 3.64 8.10 -6.37
C LYS A 77 2.34 8.90 -6.55
N GLY A 78 1.53 8.62 -7.57
CA GLY A 78 0.26 9.29 -7.85
C GLY A 78 -0.90 8.86 -6.97
N ASP A 79 -0.75 7.74 -6.25
CA ASP A 79 -1.78 7.16 -5.38
C ASP A 79 -1.44 7.33 -3.89
N GLY A 80 -0.63 8.35 -3.57
CA GLY A 80 -0.22 8.65 -2.20
C GLY A 80 -1.42 8.81 -1.25
N GLY A 81 -1.36 8.12 -0.11
CA GLY A 81 -2.44 8.08 0.88
C GLY A 81 -3.44 6.94 0.70
N ALA A 82 -3.36 6.16 -0.38
CA ALA A 82 -4.21 5.00 -0.58
C ALA A 82 -3.91 3.88 0.44
N GLY A 83 -4.95 3.24 0.97
CA GLY A 83 -4.80 2.07 1.82
C GLY A 83 -4.55 0.81 0.99
N LEU A 84 -3.57 0.00 1.41
CA LEU A 84 -3.35 -1.35 0.91
C LEU A 84 -4.21 -2.33 1.70
N ILE A 85 -5.26 -2.85 1.06
CA ILE A 85 -6.35 -3.58 1.72
C ILE A 85 -6.35 -5.03 1.25
N ASP A 86 -6.47 -6.02 2.12
CA ASP A 86 -6.68 -7.41 1.70
C ASP A 86 -8.16 -7.72 1.39
N LYS A 87 -8.42 -8.94 0.93
CA LYS A 87 -9.78 -9.45 0.66
C LYS A 87 -10.71 -9.48 1.89
N ASP A 88 -10.15 -9.43 3.10
CA ASP A 88 -10.88 -9.47 4.36
C ASP A 88 -11.05 -8.04 4.93
N ASN A 89 -10.86 -7.02 4.08
CA ASN A 89 -10.93 -5.58 4.38
C ASN A 89 -9.92 -5.11 5.45
N VAL A 90 -8.78 -5.78 5.55
CA VAL A 90 -7.70 -5.39 6.47
C VAL A 90 -6.72 -4.47 5.78
N ILE A 91 -6.50 -3.29 6.36
CA ILE A 91 -5.53 -2.31 5.86
C ILE A 91 -4.16 -2.59 6.49
N TYR A 92 -3.15 -2.88 5.68
CA TYR A 92 -1.79 -3.20 6.12
C TYR A 92 -0.84 -2.01 6.04
N GLY A 93 -1.05 -1.15 5.06
CA GLY A 93 -0.20 0.00 4.84
C GLY A 93 -0.89 1.12 4.10
N VAL A 94 -0.25 2.27 4.09
CA VAL A 94 -0.68 3.45 3.35
C VAL A 94 0.41 3.79 2.33
N VAL A 95 0.05 3.98 1.07
CA VAL A 95 1.00 4.36 0.01
C VAL A 95 1.68 5.67 0.40
N SER A 96 3.00 5.63 0.61
CA SER A 96 3.82 6.81 0.96
C SER A 96 4.72 7.25 -0.19
N GLY A 97 5.00 6.33 -1.11
CA GLY A 97 5.94 6.55 -2.19
C GLY A 97 6.02 5.37 -3.15
N GLY A 98 7.09 5.36 -3.92
CA GLY A 98 7.28 4.44 -5.03
C GLY A 98 7.93 5.15 -6.21
N ARG A 99 7.83 4.57 -7.39
CA ARG A 99 8.35 5.18 -8.61
C ARG A 99 7.34 6.18 -9.19
N SER A 100 7.82 7.11 -10.03
CA SER A 100 6.95 7.97 -10.83
C SER A 100 6.02 7.09 -11.68
N CYS A 101 4.73 7.42 -11.72
CA CYS A 101 3.78 6.68 -12.54
C CYS A 101 4.10 6.78 -14.04
N LEU A 102 4.65 7.92 -14.48
CA LEU A 102 5.15 8.09 -15.85
C LEU A 102 6.33 7.17 -16.15
N ASP A 103 7.26 7.02 -15.20
CA ASP A 103 8.41 6.12 -15.36
C ASP A 103 7.94 4.67 -15.41
N LEU A 104 6.98 4.29 -14.56
CA LEU A 104 6.38 2.95 -14.57
C LEU A 104 5.68 2.67 -15.90
N TYR A 105 4.88 3.61 -16.40
CA TYR A 105 4.22 3.48 -17.69
C TYR A 105 5.21 3.34 -18.84
N THR A 106 6.19 4.25 -18.94
CA THR A 106 7.21 4.25 -19.99
C THR A 106 8.01 2.95 -19.96
N SER A 107 8.35 2.48 -18.76
CA SER A 107 9.04 1.21 -18.59
C SER A 107 8.16 0.02 -18.94
N ALA A 108 6.87 0.04 -18.60
CA ALA A 108 5.93 -1.02 -18.99
C ALA A 108 5.79 -1.14 -20.52
N GLN A 109 5.74 -0.03 -21.23
CA GLN A 109 5.72 -0.04 -22.70
C GLN A 109 7.04 -0.60 -23.27
N ASN A 110 8.19 -0.10 -22.81
CA ASN A 110 9.49 -0.54 -23.32
C ASN A 110 9.81 -2.01 -23.02
N HIS A 111 9.21 -2.60 -21.98
CA HIS A 111 9.42 -4.01 -21.62
C HIS A 111 8.54 -5.00 -22.39
N GLN A 112 7.44 -4.55 -23.01
CA GLN A 112 6.69 -5.40 -23.95
C GLN A 112 7.53 -5.75 -25.19
N ASP A 113 8.52 -4.91 -25.54
CA ASP A 113 9.29 -5.04 -26.78
C ASP A 113 10.55 -5.92 -26.67
N GLU A 114 11.04 -6.28 -25.48
CA GLU A 114 12.38 -6.88 -25.34
C GLU A 114 12.45 -8.27 -24.69
N GLY A 115 11.34 -8.89 -24.27
CA GLY A 115 11.34 -10.25 -23.71
C GLY A 115 12.27 -10.46 -22.50
N ARG A 116 12.78 -9.37 -21.90
CA ARG A 116 13.62 -9.42 -20.70
C ARG A 116 12.71 -9.65 -19.49
N PRO A 117 13.03 -10.59 -18.60
CA PRO A 117 12.30 -10.70 -17.34
C PRO A 117 12.41 -9.34 -16.64
N LEU A 118 11.25 -8.75 -16.36
CA LEU A 118 11.11 -7.51 -15.61
C LEU A 118 11.94 -7.69 -14.33
N LYS A 119 13.11 -7.05 -14.28
CA LYS A 119 13.97 -7.00 -13.10
C LYS A 119 13.05 -6.60 -11.94
N GLU A 120 12.81 -7.51 -11.00
CA GLU A 120 11.90 -7.38 -9.84
C GLU A 120 11.72 -5.92 -9.48
N TRP A 121 10.62 -5.31 -9.93
CA TRP A 121 10.47 -3.86 -9.85
C TRP A 121 10.25 -3.51 -8.39
N GLU A 122 10.99 -2.53 -7.87
CA GLU A 122 10.61 -1.81 -6.67
C GLU A 122 9.19 -1.24 -6.92
N GLY A 123 8.20 -1.86 -6.29
CA GLY A 123 6.80 -1.44 -6.33
C GLY A 123 6.56 -0.23 -5.44
N GLY A 124 5.39 -0.19 -4.82
CA GLY A 124 5.04 0.82 -3.84
C GLY A 124 5.91 0.78 -2.58
N GLN A 125 6.04 1.97 -1.99
CA GLN A 125 6.53 2.15 -0.63
C GLN A 125 5.31 2.45 0.25
N PHE A 126 5.20 1.74 1.35
CA PHE A 126 4.04 1.80 2.22
C PHE A 126 4.47 2.09 3.64
N THR A 127 3.81 3.05 4.27
CA THR A 127 3.87 3.22 5.73
C THR A 127 3.08 2.10 6.37
N ALA A 128 3.69 1.33 7.26
CA ALA A 128 3.11 0.18 7.95
C ALA A 128 2.10 0.63 9.02
N ILE A 129 0.84 0.22 8.88
CA ILE A 129 -0.21 0.62 9.83
C ILE A 129 0.06 0.07 11.23
N SER A 130 0.59 -1.15 11.33
CA SER A 130 0.89 -1.80 12.61
C SER A 130 1.80 -0.98 13.52
N TRP A 131 2.66 -0.13 12.93
CA TRP A 131 3.57 0.74 13.69
C TRP A 131 2.88 1.97 14.27
N HIS A 132 1.81 2.44 13.62
CA HIS A 132 1.11 3.68 13.98
C HIS A 132 -0.20 3.44 14.72
N LEU A 133 -0.53 2.20 15.10
CA LEU A 133 -1.77 1.87 15.78
C LEU A 133 -1.97 2.65 17.08
N GLY A 134 -0.91 2.87 17.86
CA GLY A 134 -0.99 3.67 19.09
C GLY A 134 -1.42 5.11 18.81
N PHE A 135 -0.76 5.76 17.85
CA PHE A 135 -1.13 7.11 17.39
C PHE A 135 -2.55 7.15 16.82
N ILE A 136 -2.91 6.22 15.94
CA ILE A 136 -4.25 6.12 15.36
C ILE A 136 -5.29 5.98 16.47
N CYS A 137 -5.01 5.15 17.48
CA CYS A 137 -5.88 4.97 18.62
C CYS A 137 -6.06 6.22 19.47
N GLU A 138 -4.98 6.95 19.76
CA GLU A 138 -5.08 8.21 20.50
C GLU A 138 -6.01 9.18 19.78
N ILE A 139 -5.89 9.30 18.45
CA ILE A 139 -6.79 10.12 17.64
C ILE A 139 -8.24 9.62 17.69
N ILE A 140 -8.47 8.31 17.54
CA ILE A 140 -9.82 7.74 17.56
C ILE A 140 -10.47 7.85 18.94
N ASP A 141 -9.75 7.58 20.02
CA ASP A 141 -10.27 7.69 21.39
C ASP A 141 -10.62 9.14 21.77
N MET A 142 -9.93 10.12 21.18
CA MET A 142 -10.30 11.53 21.29
C MET A 142 -11.65 11.86 20.62
N VAL A 143 -12.07 11.09 19.62
CA VAL A 143 -13.26 11.41 18.79
C VAL A 143 -14.44 10.48 19.04
N ILE A 144 -14.23 9.16 19.14
CA ILE A 144 -15.31 8.15 19.14
C ILE A 144 -15.29 7.24 20.38
N LYS A 145 -14.21 7.19 21.19
CA LYS A 145 -14.01 6.25 22.32
C LYS A 145 -14.22 4.78 21.94
N GLY A 146 -13.15 4.00 21.88
CA GLY A 146 -13.30 2.57 21.65
C GLY A 146 -12.06 1.85 21.13
N CYS A 147 -10.86 2.39 21.33
CA CYS A 147 -9.67 1.71 20.85
C CYS A 147 -9.28 0.51 21.74
N PRO A 148 -8.96 -0.65 21.14
CA PRO A 148 -8.46 -1.81 21.87
C PRO A 148 -7.14 -1.52 22.60
N GLU A 149 -6.98 -2.06 23.82
CA GLU A 149 -5.72 -1.93 24.58
C GLU A 149 -4.50 -2.52 23.83
N THR A 150 -4.73 -3.50 22.96
CA THR A 150 -3.71 -4.16 22.11
C THR A 150 -3.03 -3.22 21.12
N PHE A 151 -3.62 -2.06 20.82
CA PHE A 151 -3.07 -1.07 19.90
C PHE A 151 -2.23 -0.01 20.60
N LYS A 152 -2.27 0.06 21.93
CA LYS A 152 -1.51 1.05 22.73
C LYS A 152 -0.04 0.68 22.93
N THR A 153 0.39 -0.48 22.44
CA THR A 153 1.79 -0.93 22.49
C THR A 153 2.40 -0.91 21.10
N GLU A 154 3.57 -0.26 20.95
CA GLU A 154 4.35 -0.30 19.71
C GLU A 154 4.74 -1.74 19.37
N LYS A 155 4.53 -2.15 18.12
CA LYS A 155 4.91 -3.47 17.60
C LYS A 155 5.91 -3.28 16.47
N TYR A 156 7.03 -4.02 16.54
CA TYR A 156 8.05 -3.99 15.51
C TYR A 156 7.59 -4.73 14.26
N LEU A 157 7.53 -4.06 13.11
CA LEU A 157 7.35 -4.70 11.80
C LEU A 157 8.36 -5.84 11.64
N THR A 158 7.86 -7.00 11.25
CA THR A 158 8.65 -8.18 10.95
C THR A 158 8.26 -8.67 9.57
N LEU A 159 9.22 -8.77 8.68
CA LEU A 159 8.96 -9.44 7.41
C LEU A 159 9.19 -10.95 7.60
N PRO A 160 8.36 -11.80 6.98
CA PRO A 160 8.48 -13.25 7.08
C PRO A 160 9.82 -13.78 6.54
#